data_AF-A0AAX2UWY9-F1
#
_entry.id   AF-A0AAX2UWY9-F1
#
_cell.length_a   1.000
_cell.length_b   1.000
_cell.length_c   1.000
_cell.angle_alpha   90.00
_cell.angle_beta   90.00
_cell.angle_gamma   90.00
#
_symmetry.space_group_name_H-M   'P 1'
#
loop_
_entity.id
_entity.type
_entity.pdbx_description
1 polymer ?
#
loop_
_entity_poly.entity_id
_entity_poly.type
_entity_poly.pdbx_seq_one_letter_code
_entity_poly.pdbx_strand_id
1 'polypeptide(L)'
;MTYNPVTGEGQVSYSYTLGDNGDHTRPVNDTSLSESFSVVLIDSDGDTASDTLDVAILDDIPTLVDGEELSVRSLVHEDALTSGNSEGTGQSVSASGAAGTLNSLVNFGADGAGSFGLGSDVSSLVGLGLTSGGVALSYSVVGNVLTASAGGVPVFTLTVGIDGSYSFTLSGPLDHPAADGDDSEQLAGVGIDFSGVLTATDGDGDPLRGSFPAGSFAIRVEDDMPVLAGGEEAQVRVAGQVHEDALGSGNSEGTGQSVSASGAAGTLNSLVNFGADGAGSFGLDIDVSSLVGQGLTSGGVALSYSVVGNVLTASAGSVSVFTLIVGADGSYSFTLIGPLDHPTADGDDGEQLAGVGIDFSGVLTATDGDGDPLTGSFPAGSFAIKVEDDVPRVAISVNSSAVAGLDESGASGTATLDTGAVVKGNDPDVSGAGYISKASSNGAVV
;
A
#
# COMPACT_ATOMS: atom_id res chain seq x y z
N MET A 1 76.35 -19.84 20.18
CA MET A 1 77.32 -18.79 20.53
C MET A 1 78.58 -19.01 19.71
N THR A 2 79.10 -17.96 19.08
CA THR A 2 80.43 -17.97 18.42
C THR A 2 81.30 -16.90 19.09
N TYR A 3 82.61 -17.11 19.14
CA TYR A 3 83.57 -16.16 19.71
C TYR A 3 84.88 -16.23 18.93
N ASN A 4 85.37 -15.07 18.50
CA ASN A 4 86.64 -14.94 17.79
C ASN A 4 87.71 -14.37 18.74
N PRO A 5 88.68 -15.19 19.20
CA PRO A 5 89.69 -14.76 20.16
C PRO A 5 90.73 -13.79 19.57
N VAL A 6 90.78 -13.61 18.25
CA VAL A 6 91.70 -12.67 17.58
C VAL A 6 91.09 -11.27 17.49
N THR A 7 89.77 -11.15 17.33
CA THR A 7 89.07 -9.86 17.21
C THR A 7 88.30 -9.45 18.47
N GLY A 8 88.06 -10.38 19.40
CA GLY A 8 87.24 -10.16 20.60
C GLY A 8 85.73 -10.17 20.33
N GLU A 9 85.30 -10.44 19.10
CA GLU A 9 83.88 -10.43 18.72
C GLU A 9 83.22 -11.76 19.08
N GLY A 10 82.10 -11.68 19.79
CA GLY A 10 81.23 -12.82 20.10
C GLY A 10 79.81 -12.59 19.60
N GLN A 11 79.14 -13.66 19.17
CA GLN A 11 77.71 -13.65 18.86
C GLN A 11 77.00 -14.62 19.78
N VAL A 12 76.01 -14.11 20.52
CA VAL A 12 74.99 -14.91 21.20
C VAL A 12 73.76 -14.95 20.31
N SER A 13 73.29 -16.14 19.97
CA SER A 13 72.03 -16.33 19.24
C SER A 13 70.98 -16.74 20.25
N TYR A 14 69.81 -16.10 20.20
CA TYR A 14 68.67 -16.42 21.05
C TYR A 14 67.44 -16.68 20.19
N SER A 15 66.43 -17.31 20.78
CA SER A 15 65.08 -17.41 20.24
C SER A 15 64.12 -17.03 21.36
N TYR A 16 63.20 -16.12 21.07
CA TYR A 16 62.11 -15.75 21.95
C TYR A 16 60.80 -16.31 21.38
N THR A 17 59.95 -16.85 22.24
CA THR A 17 58.61 -17.29 21.88
C THR A 17 57.68 -16.80 22.96
N LEU A 18 56.75 -15.94 22.59
CA LEU A 18 55.65 -15.55 23.45
C LEU A 18 54.71 -16.77 23.57
N GLY A 19 54.55 -17.28 24.79
CA GLY A 19 53.84 -18.53 25.05
C GLY A 19 52.34 -18.36 25.26
N ASP A 20 51.89 -17.15 25.57
CA ASP A 20 50.51 -16.76 25.80
C ASP A 20 50.36 -15.25 25.59
N ASN A 21 49.12 -14.78 25.50
CA ASN A 21 48.79 -13.37 25.42
C ASN A 21 49.30 -12.62 26.67
N GLY A 22 49.79 -11.39 26.50
CA GLY A 22 50.05 -10.50 27.61
C GLY A 22 48.81 -9.63 27.85
N ASP A 23 48.35 -9.49 29.10
CA ASP A 23 47.29 -8.52 29.41
C ASP A 23 47.85 -7.09 29.30
N HIS A 24 47.46 -6.38 28.25
CA HIS A 24 47.68 -4.94 28.15
C HIS A 24 46.58 -4.25 28.99
N THR A 25 46.96 -3.31 29.88
CA THR A 25 46.03 -2.77 30.90
C THR A 25 45.42 -1.43 30.52
N ARG A 26 45.63 -0.97 29.28
CA ARG A 26 45.24 0.36 28.82
C ARG A 26 44.67 0.28 27.40
N PRO A 27 43.39 0.66 27.20
CA PRO A 27 42.64 0.40 25.97
C PRO A 27 43.02 1.29 24.75
N VAL A 28 44.24 1.84 24.73
CA VAL A 28 44.76 2.68 23.65
C VAL A 28 46.29 2.56 23.61
N ASN A 29 46.80 1.57 22.86
CA ASN A 29 48.22 1.35 22.63
C ASN A 29 49.04 1.37 23.94
N ASP A 30 48.99 0.32 24.76
CA ASP A 30 50.09 0.14 25.71
C ASP A 30 51.37 -0.16 24.91
N THR A 31 52.24 0.85 24.81
CA THR A 31 53.28 0.90 23.77
C THR A 31 54.35 -0.18 23.87
N SER A 32 54.37 -0.97 24.94
CA SER A 32 54.99 -2.30 24.98
C SER A 32 54.94 -2.88 26.39
N LEU A 33 54.57 -4.15 26.55
CA LEU A 33 55.07 -4.92 27.68
C LEU A 33 56.55 -5.24 27.41
N SER A 34 57.44 -4.96 28.36
CA SER A 34 58.88 -5.18 28.19
C SER A 34 59.38 -6.30 29.08
N GLU A 35 60.05 -7.29 28.47
CA GLU A 35 60.81 -8.31 29.19
C GLU A 35 62.31 -8.05 29.00
N SER A 36 63.08 -8.08 30.08
CA SER A 36 64.53 -7.86 30.04
C SER A 36 65.26 -9.07 30.62
N PHE A 37 66.15 -9.65 29.84
CA PHE A 37 66.94 -10.81 30.22
C PHE A 37 68.41 -10.42 30.37
N SER A 38 68.99 -10.59 31.55
CA SER A 38 70.43 -10.37 31.75
C SER A 38 71.24 -11.45 31.04
N VAL A 39 72.13 -11.03 30.15
CA VAL A 39 73.09 -11.88 29.45
C VAL A 39 74.45 -11.70 30.11
N VAL A 40 75.00 -12.77 30.69
CA VAL A 40 76.33 -12.77 31.30
C VAL A 40 77.25 -13.70 30.53
N LEU A 41 78.38 -13.17 30.08
CA LEU A 41 79.47 -13.92 29.50
C LEU A 41 80.57 -14.08 30.55
N ILE A 42 81.11 -15.29 30.67
CA ILE A 42 82.23 -15.63 31.56
C ILE A 42 83.30 -16.26 30.69
N ASP A 43 84.53 -15.76 30.77
CA ASP A 43 85.65 -16.34 30.04
C ASP A 43 86.30 -17.53 30.78
N SER A 44 87.42 -18.03 30.25
CA SER A 44 88.09 -19.21 30.80
C SER A 44 88.85 -18.99 32.11
N ASP A 45 89.22 -17.75 32.44
CA ASP A 45 89.94 -17.43 33.68
C ASP A 45 89.04 -16.77 34.74
N GLY A 46 87.78 -16.49 34.38
CA GLY A 46 86.70 -16.13 35.29
C GLY A 46 86.26 -14.67 35.19
N ASP A 47 86.80 -13.92 34.24
CA ASP A 47 86.35 -12.55 33.97
C ASP A 47 84.92 -12.57 33.38
N THR A 48 84.14 -11.55 33.73
CA THR A 48 82.72 -11.45 33.33
C THR A 48 82.41 -10.17 32.58
N ALA A 49 81.51 -10.28 31.60
CA ALA A 49 80.85 -9.16 30.94
C ALA A 49 79.34 -9.38 30.95
N SER A 50 78.54 -8.32 31.10
CA SER A 50 77.08 -8.42 31.14
C SER A 50 76.42 -7.35 30.29
N ASP A 51 75.29 -7.71 29.68
CA ASP A 51 74.38 -6.81 28.97
C ASP A 51 72.93 -7.30 29.12
N THR A 52 71.95 -6.60 28.56
CA THR A 52 70.54 -7.03 28.53
C THR A 52 70.09 -7.40 27.12
N LEU A 53 69.21 -8.41 27.07
CA LEU A 53 68.33 -8.64 25.93
C LEU A 53 66.95 -8.13 26.31
N ASP A 54 66.55 -7.01 25.70
CA ASP A 54 65.25 -6.40 25.92
C ASP A 54 64.29 -6.80 24.79
N VAL A 55 63.14 -7.35 25.16
CA VAL A 55 62.06 -7.76 24.28
C VAL A 55 60.86 -6.86 24.53
N ALA A 56 60.34 -6.23 23.48
CA ALA A 56 59.11 -5.47 23.52
C ALA A 56 57.98 -6.29 22.88
N ILE A 57 56.93 -6.56 23.65
CA ILE A 57 55.68 -7.17 23.22
C ILE A 57 54.73 -6.03 22.90
N LEU A 58 54.24 -5.97 21.66
CA LEU A 58 53.36 -4.91 21.19
C LEU A 58 51.91 -5.37 21.30
N ASP A 59 51.07 -4.44 21.74
CA ASP A 59 49.62 -4.54 21.74
C ASP A 59 49.11 -4.65 20.30
N ASP A 60 48.15 -5.54 20.04
CA ASP A 60 47.38 -5.45 18.81
C ASP A 60 46.08 -4.66 19.03
N ILE A 61 45.38 -4.39 17.94
CA ILE A 61 44.10 -3.67 17.97
C ILE A 61 43.16 -4.42 17.04
N PRO A 62 41.84 -4.37 17.24
CA PRO A 62 40.93 -5.02 16.33
C PRO A 62 41.03 -4.33 14.98
N THR A 63 41.09 -5.13 13.93
CA THR A 63 41.02 -4.66 12.55
C THR A 63 39.81 -5.27 11.87
N LEU A 64 39.37 -4.65 10.77
CA LEU A 64 38.42 -5.30 9.88
C LEU A 64 39.07 -6.54 9.28
N VAL A 65 38.29 -7.58 9.03
CA VAL A 65 38.78 -8.72 8.25
C VAL A 65 38.94 -8.28 6.80
N ASP A 66 40.15 -8.45 6.25
CA ASP A 66 40.42 -8.14 4.85
C ASP A 66 39.81 -9.21 3.91
N GLY A 67 39.00 -8.76 2.95
CA GLY A 67 38.41 -9.60 1.92
C GLY A 67 37.25 -8.91 1.20
N GLU A 68 37.19 -9.05 -0.12
CA GLU A 68 36.01 -8.62 -0.90
C GLU A 68 34.82 -9.49 -0.44
N GLU A 69 33.76 -8.88 0.11
CA GLU A 69 32.44 -9.46 0.42
C GLU A 69 32.11 -9.99 1.84
N LEU A 70 32.89 -9.70 2.89
CA LEU A 70 32.41 -10.02 4.24
C LEU A 70 31.27 -9.09 4.65
N SER A 71 30.05 -9.64 4.61
CA SER A 71 28.83 -8.93 4.96
C SER A 71 27.84 -9.87 5.67
N VAL A 72 27.15 -9.32 6.65
CA VAL A 72 26.01 -9.95 7.30
C VAL A 72 24.76 -9.32 6.73
N ARG A 73 23.96 -10.15 6.04
CA ARG A 73 22.70 -9.73 5.42
C ARG A 73 21.57 -10.62 5.89
N SER A 74 20.39 -10.05 6.01
CA SER A 74 19.14 -10.79 6.19
C SER A 74 18.02 -10.08 5.47
N LEU A 75 16.91 -10.78 5.32
CA LEU A 75 15.70 -10.32 4.66
C LEU A 75 14.55 -10.38 5.65
N VAL A 76 13.76 -9.33 5.68
CA VAL A 76 12.42 -9.29 6.28
C VAL A 76 11.43 -8.85 5.21
N HIS A 77 10.15 -9.03 5.47
CA HIS A 77 9.08 -8.83 4.49
C HIS A 77 7.97 -8.01 5.14
N GLU A 78 7.51 -6.98 4.45
CA GLU A 78 6.41 -6.12 4.88
C GLU A 78 5.09 -6.92 4.85
N ASP A 79 4.95 -7.91 3.96
CA ASP A 79 3.76 -8.78 3.89
C ASP A 79 3.42 -9.47 5.22
N ALA A 80 4.45 -9.73 6.03
CA ALA A 80 4.34 -10.42 7.30
C ALA A 80 3.92 -9.47 8.44
N LEU A 81 3.83 -8.17 8.19
CA LEU A 81 3.27 -7.19 9.11
C LEU A 81 1.77 -7.43 9.32
N THR A 82 1.23 -6.69 10.29
CA THR A 82 -0.21 -6.75 10.53
C THR A 82 -0.94 -6.10 9.36
N SER A 83 -1.91 -6.82 8.79
CA SER A 83 -2.66 -6.46 7.57
C SER A 83 -1.90 -6.65 6.26
N GLY A 84 -0.67 -7.17 6.29
CA GLY A 84 0.09 -7.37 5.06
C GLY A 84 -0.45 -8.50 4.17
N ASN A 85 -0.12 -8.45 2.88
CA ASN A 85 -0.67 -9.36 1.87
C ASN A 85 0.17 -10.63 1.67
N SER A 86 0.32 -11.42 2.73
CA SER A 86 1.17 -12.62 2.69
C SER A 86 0.93 -13.57 1.50
N GLU A 87 1.97 -13.76 0.70
CA GLU A 87 2.01 -14.62 -0.48
C GLU A 87 2.37 -16.08 -0.13
N GLY A 88 2.67 -16.37 1.13
CA GLY A 88 2.83 -17.74 1.60
C GLY A 88 3.78 -17.93 2.77
N THR A 89 4.48 -19.07 2.76
CA THR A 89 5.38 -19.46 3.86
C THR A 89 6.78 -18.94 3.62
N GLY A 90 7.40 -18.36 4.65
CA GLY A 90 8.81 -17.93 4.60
C GLY A 90 9.00 -16.43 4.80
N GLN A 91 7.94 -15.66 4.64
CA GLN A 91 7.90 -14.25 5.01
C GLN A 91 8.01 -14.08 6.53
N SER A 92 8.69 -13.03 6.96
CA SER A 92 8.97 -12.77 8.39
C SER A 92 9.28 -11.30 8.59
N VAL A 93 8.72 -10.72 9.65
CA VAL A 93 9.09 -9.38 10.14
C VAL A 93 10.37 -9.40 10.99
N SER A 94 10.96 -10.57 11.22
CA SER A 94 12.11 -10.74 12.11
C SER A 94 13.29 -11.43 11.44
N ALA A 95 14.48 -10.94 11.75
CA ALA A 95 15.76 -11.54 11.38
C ALA A 95 16.68 -11.61 12.61
N SER A 96 17.54 -12.62 12.68
CA SER A 96 18.46 -12.77 13.81
C SER A 96 19.73 -13.51 13.43
N GLY A 97 20.85 -13.10 14.03
CA GLY A 97 22.10 -13.83 14.04
C GLY A 97 22.36 -14.41 15.42
N ALA A 98 22.80 -15.66 15.49
CA ALA A 98 23.24 -16.29 16.73
C ALA A 98 24.53 -15.64 17.26
N ALA A 99 24.91 -15.97 18.50
CA ALA A 99 26.18 -15.57 19.08
C ALA A 99 27.34 -15.83 18.11
N GLY A 100 28.21 -14.83 17.92
CA GLY A 100 29.36 -14.88 17.04
C GLY A 100 29.09 -14.53 15.57
N THR A 101 27.85 -14.22 15.17
CA THR A 101 27.54 -13.92 13.74
C THR A 101 28.35 -12.73 13.23
N LEU A 102 28.40 -11.65 14.00
CA LEU A 102 29.13 -10.43 13.64
C LEU A 102 30.66 -10.58 13.75
N ASN A 103 31.17 -11.62 14.44
CA ASN A 103 32.62 -11.85 14.57
C ASN A 103 33.30 -12.04 13.21
N SER A 104 32.55 -12.48 12.19
CA SER A 104 33.05 -12.60 10.82
C SER A 104 33.52 -11.27 10.21
N LEU A 105 33.11 -10.13 10.77
CA LEU A 105 33.45 -8.79 10.28
C LEU A 105 34.74 -8.23 10.90
N VAL A 106 35.22 -8.80 12.01
CA VAL A 106 36.33 -8.25 12.81
C VAL A 106 37.40 -9.30 13.05
N ASN A 107 38.65 -8.95 12.74
CA ASN A 107 39.81 -9.67 13.21
C ASN A 107 40.23 -9.07 14.55
N PHE A 108 39.97 -9.80 15.63
CA PHE A 108 40.26 -9.34 17.00
C PHE A 108 41.70 -9.60 17.46
N GLY A 109 42.61 -9.95 16.54
CA GLY A 109 44.01 -10.16 16.89
C GLY A 109 44.22 -11.34 17.86
N ALA A 110 45.29 -11.25 18.63
CA ALA A 110 45.66 -12.23 19.63
C ALA A 110 44.65 -12.23 20.79
N ASP A 111 44.12 -11.07 21.18
CA ASP A 111 43.25 -10.91 22.36
C ASP A 111 41.88 -11.54 22.22
N GLY A 112 41.52 -11.89 20.97
CA GLY A 112 40.30 -12.62 20.68
C GLY A 112 39.06 -11.76 20.81
N ALA A 113 37.90 -12.37 20.56
CA ALA A 113 36.65 -11.62 20.46
C ALA A 113 36.28 -10.94 21.78
N GLY A 114 36.08 -9.62 21.71
CA GLY A 114 35.56 -8.81 22.80
C GLY A 114 34.06 -8.62 22.71
N SER A 115 33.66 -7.38 22.45
CA SER A 115 32.26 -6.95 22.49
C SER A 115 31.78 -6.29 21.20
N PHE A 116 30.52 -6.51 20.84
CA PHE A 116 29.81 -5.68 19.87
C PHE A 116 28.85 -4.71 20.57
N GLY A 117 28.55 -3.60 19.89
CA GLY A 117 27.63 -2.58 20.38
C GLY A 117 27.13 -1.65 19.29
N LEU A 118 26.35 -0.64 19.69
CA LEU A 118 25.82 0.41 18.83
C LEU A 118 26.31 1.79 19.29
N GLY A 119 26.89 2.54 18.37
CA GLY A 119 27.25 3.94 18.55
C GLY A 119 26.01 4.84 18.56
N SER A 120 26.15 6.02 19.15
CA SER A 120 25.06 7.02 19.23
C SER A 120 24.95 7.92 17.99
N ASP A 121 25.96 7.92 17.11
CA ASP A 121 25.92 8.66 15.86
C ASP A 121 25.13 7.89 14.80
N VAL A 122 23.90 8.31 14.58
CA VAL A 122 22.96 7.72 13.61
C VAL A 122 22.96 8.44 12.26
N SER A 123 23.95 9.30 11.99
CA SER A 123 23.98 10.12 10.76
C SER A 123 23.97 9.28 9.48
N SER A 124 24.56 8.08 9.50
CA SER A 124 24.53 7.15 8.36
C SER A 124 23.12 6.67 8.05
N LEU A 125 22.32 6.36 9.08
CA LEU A 125 20.93 5.92 8.94
C LEU A 125 20.02 7.06 8.49
N VAL A 126 20.19 8.25 9.07
CA VAL A 126 19.48 9.46 8.60
C VAL A 126 19.81 9.75 7.13
N GLY A 127 21.05 9.48 6.71
CA GLY A 127 21.50 9.63 5.33
C GLY A 127 20.83 8.69 4.33
N LEU A 128 20.21 7.58 4.78
CA LEU A 128 19.43 6.69 3.91
C LEU A 128 18.12 7.34 3.46
N GLY A 129 17.61 8.32 4.21
CA GLY A 129 16.39 9.06 3.84
C GLY A 129 15.11 8.22 3.84
N LEU A 130 15.08 7.12 4.60
CA LEU A 130 13.92 6.23 4.68
C LEU A 130 12.70 6.95 5.29
N THR A 131 11.53 6.60 4.80
CA THR A 131 10.23 7.11 5.23
C THR A 131 9.26 5.96 5.52
N SER A 132 8.17 6.26 6.22
CA SER A 132 7.05 5.36 6.47
C SER A 132 5.77 6.20 6.48
N GLY A 133 4.84 5.92 5.59
CA GLY A 133 3.66 6.74 5.31
C GLY A 133 4.02 8.18 4.91
N GLY A 134 5.11 8.35 4.15
CA GLY A 134 5.67 9.64 3.75
C GLY A 134 6.34 10.44 4.87
N VAL A 135 6.47 9.88 6.08
CA VAL A 135 7.12 10.53 7.22
C VAL A 135 8.53 9.99 7.42
N ALA A 136 9.52 10.88 7.42
CA ALA A 136 10.92 10.51 7.61
C ALA A 136 11.17 9.80 8.95
N LEU A 137 12.01 8.77 8.91
CA LEU A 137 12.40 8.05 10.11
C LEU A 137 13.30 8.90 11.01
N SER A 138 13.10 8.72 12.32
CA SER A 138 13.97 9.19 13.39
C SER A 138 14.57 7.98 14.11
N TYR A 139 15.83 8.09 14.53
CA TYR A 139 16.57 6.97 15.12
C TYR A 139 17.05 7.33 16.53
N SER A 140 16.95 6.37 17.44
CA SER A 140 17.45 6.49 18.80
C SER A 140 18.18 5.21 19.20
N VAL A 141 19.37 5.36 19.80
CA VAL A 141 20.13 4.24 20.37
C VAL A 141 20.13 4.37 21.89
N VAL A 142 19.64 3.34 22.57
CA VAL A 142 19.64 3.24 24.03
C VAL A 142 20.33 1.93 24.41
N GLY A 143 21.56 2.03 24.92
CA GLY A 143 22.40 0.86 25.17
C GLY A 143 22.73 0.15 23.86
N ASN A 144 22.28 -1.10 23.73
CA ASN A 144 22.50 -1.94 22.56
C ASN A 144 21.26 -2.09 21.66
N VAL A 145 20.25 -1.25 21.88
CA VAL A 145 18.99 -1.25 21.13
C VAL A 145 18.88 0.03 20.33
N LEU A 146 18.70 -0.10 19.02
CA LEU A 146 18.29 0.96 18.11
C LEU A 146 16.80 0.85 17.84
N THR A 147 16.10 1.98 17.89
CA THR A 147 14.70 2.11 17.51
C THR A 147 14.57 3.17 16.43
N ALA A 148 13.95 2.79 15.31
CA ALA A 148 13.53 3.71 14.26
C ALA A 148 12.04 4.02 14.39
N SER A 149 11.63 5.26 14.18
CA SER A 149 10.24 5.68 14.31
C SER A 149 9.86 6.78 13.31
N ALA A 150 8.66 6.68 12.74
CA ALA A 150 8.02 7.70 11.92
C ALA A 150 6.88 8.34 12.70
N GLY A 151 6.90 9.68 12.84
CA GLY A 151 5.84 10.38 13.59
C GLY A 151 5.68 9.95 15.06
N GLY A 152 6.69 9.30 15.65
CA GLY A 152 6.65 8.73 17.00
C GLY A 152 6.12 7.29 17.08
N VAL A 153 5.75 6.67 15.96
CA VAL A 153 5.36 5.27 15.87
C VAL A 153 6.60 4.43 15.52
N PRO A 154 6.93 3.37 16.28
CA PRO A 154 8.04 2.48 15.95
C PRO A 154 7.84 1.76 14.61
N VAL A 155 8.87 1.83 13.75
CA VAL A 155 8.87 1.17 12.44
C VAL A 155 9.75 -0.08 12.47
N PHE A 156 10.93 0.01 13.08
CA PHE A 156 11.74 -1.18 13.36
C PHE A 156 12.63 -1.02 14.58
N THR A 157 13.11 -2.15 15.08
CA THR A 157 14.11 -2.22 16.16
C THR A 157 15.24 -3.16 15.79
N LEU A 158 16.46 -2.82 16.22
CA LEU A 158 17.65 -3.66 16.13
C LEU A 158 18.27 -3.76 17.52
N THR A 159 18.54 -4.97 17.99
CA THR A 159 19.32 -5.25 19.19
C THR A 159 20.60 -5.97 18.79
N VAL A 160 21.76 -5.47 19.25
CA VAL A 160 23.06 -6.14 19.07
C VAL A 160 23.52 -6.73 20.39
N GLY A 161 23.75 -8.03 20.44
CA GLY A 161 24.31 -8.70 21.60
C GLY A 161 25.81 -8.45 21.72
N ILE A 162 26.31 -8.42 22.96
CA ILE A 162 27.74 -8.23 23.23
C ILE A 162 28.59 -9.34 22.58
N ASP A 163 28.03 -10.53 22.44
CA ASP A 163 28.63 -11.72 21.84
C ASP A 163 28.55 -11.74 20.30
N GLY A 164 28.15 -10.63 19.66
CA GLY A 164 28.00 -10.54 18.21
C GLY A 164 26.74 -11.21 17.65
N SER A 165 25.78 -11.59 18.52
CA SER A 165 24.41 -11.89 18.10
C SER A 165 23.67 -10.61 17.71
N TYR A 166 22.58 -10.74 16.97
CA TYR A 166 21.66 -9.63 16.75
C TYR A 166 20.22 -10.12 16.58
N SER A 167 19.27 -9.23 16.83
CA SER A 167 17.86 -9.43 16.52
C SER A 167 17.28 -8.15 15.94
N PHE A 168 16.64 -8.27 14.79
CA PHE A 168 15.92 -7.21 14.11
C PHE A 168 14.43 -7.56 14.06
N THR A 169 13.57 -6.56 14.25
CA THR A 169 12.13 -6.68 14.12
C THR A 169 11.56 -5.46 13.40
N LEU A 170 10.93 -5.70 12.25
CA LEU A 170 10.05 -4.77 11.55
C LEU A 170 8.69 -4.74 12.27
N SER A 171 8.11 -3.55 12.40
CA SER A 171 6.90 -3.30 13.19
C SER A 171 5.90 -2.37 12.49
N GLY A 172 6.35 -1.63 11.49
CA GLY A 172 5.53 -0.86 10.57
C GLY A 172 6.19 -0.82 9.20
N PRO A 173 5.45 -0.34 8.19
CA PRO A 173 5.91 -0.36 6.81
C PRO A 173 7.00 0.66 6.53
N LEU A 174 7.71 0.50 5.44
CA LEU A 174 8.68 1.45 4.89
C LEU A 174 8.24 1.81 3.48
N ASP A 175 8.26 3.10 3.13
CA ASP A 175 7.89 3.49 1.77
C ASP A 175 8.99 3.04 0.80
N HIS A 176 8.59 2.29 -0.23
CA HIS A 176 9.48 1.79 -1.25
C HIS A 176 9.67 2.80 -2.41
N PRO A 177 10.79 2.70 -3.17
CA PRO A 177 11.21 3.76 -4.08
C PRO A 177 10.54 3.71 -5.45
N ALA A 178 10.10 2.54 -5.92
CA ALA A 178 9.28 2.44 -7.12
C ALA A 178 7.79 2.46 -6.73
N ALA A 179 6.95 2.59 -7.74
CA ALA A 179 5.50 2.53 -7.61
C ALA A 179 5.03 1.81 -8.88
N ASP A 180 5.55 0.59 -9.06
CA ASP A 180 5.57 -0.10 -10.35
C ASP A 180 4.92 -1.49 -10.31
N GLY A 181 4.43 -1.92 -9.16
CA GLY A 181 3.70 -3.18 -9.06
C GLY A 181 4.55 -4.39 -8.70
N ASP A 182 5.84 -4.21 -8.39
CA ASP A 182 6.78 -5.31 -8.12
C ASP A 182 6.84 -5.67 -6.63
N ASP A 183 6.10 -6.71 -6.25
CA ASP A 183 6.07 -7.26 -4.88
C ASP A 183 7.45 -7.79 -4.41
N SER A 184 8.37 -8.03 -5.35
CA SER A 184 9.75 -8.39 -5.03
C SER A 184 10.67 -7.18 -4.86
N GLU A 185 10.14 -5.95 -4.89
CA GLU A 185 10.93 -4.74 -4.65
C GLU A 185 11.56 -4.78 -3.27
N GLN A 186 12.81 -4.32 -3.19
CA GLN A 186 13.52 -4.13 -1.94
C GLN A 186 14.04 -2.71 -1.89
N LEU A 187 14.17 -2.18 -0.66
CA LEU A 187 14.83 -0.90 -0.42
C LEU A 187 16.17 -0.77 -1.17
N ALA A 188 16.42 0.44 -1.66
CA ALA A 188 17.58 0.73 -2.51
C ALA A 188 18.92 0.29 -1.89
N GLY A 189 19.84 -0.14 -2.76
CA GLY A 189 21.22 -0.49 -2.38
C GLY A 189 21.29 -1.84 -1.65
N VAL A 190 21.70 -1.81 -0.38
CA VAL A 190 21.87 -3.02 0.44
C VAL A 190 20.75 -3.21 1.48
N GLY A 191 19.73 -2.35 1.45
CA GLY A 191 18.70 -2.22 2.47
C GLY A 191 19.09 -1.24 3.57
N ILE A 192 18.63 -1.49 4.79
CA ILE A 192 18.95 -0.71 5.98
C ILE A 192 20.38 -1.03 6.42
N ASP A 193 21.33 -0.14 6.14
CA ASP A 193 22.76 -0.31 6.46
C ASP A 193 23.10 0.17 7.88
N PHE A 194 23.41 -0.79 8.76
CA PHE A 194 23.79 -0.56 10.15
C PHE A 194 25.31 -0.47 10.35
N SER A 195 26.13 -0.60 9.30
CA SER A 195 27.60 -0.52 9.42
C SER A 195 28.08 0.75 10.12
N GLY A 196 27.45 1.90 9.82
CA GLY A 196 27.86 3.19 10.38
C GLY A 196 27.59 3.35 11.88
N VAL A 197 26.65 2.57 12.44
CA VAL A 197 26.32 2.58 13.87
C VAL A 197 26.96 1.42 14.63
N LEU A 198 27.53 0.42 13.96
CA LEU A 198 28.10 -0.76 14.60
C LEU A 198 29.47 -0.43 15.22
N THR A 199 29.71 -0.92 16.44
CA THR A 199 31.00 -0.79 17.14
C THR A 199 31.49 -2.16 17.60
N ALA A 200 32.81 -2.34 17.69
CA ALA A 200 33.41 -3.56 18.25
C ALA A 200 34.64 -3.24 19.11
N THR A 201 34.91 -4.12 20.08
CA THR A 201 36.18 -4.21 20.84
C THR A 201 36.70 -5.64 20.82
N ASP A 202 37.98 -5.84 21.01
CA ASP A 202 38.60 -7.14 21.33
C ASP A 202 38.55 -7.43 22.84
N GLY A 203 39.20 -8.54 23.22
CA GLY A 203 39.10 -9.17 24.54
C GLY A 203 39.60 -8.32 25.69
N ASP A 204 40.56 -7.43 25.48
CA ASP A 204 41.08 -6.53 26.51
C ASP A 204 40.43 -5.12 26.46
N GLY A 205 39.67 -4.85 25.39
CA GLY A 205 38.77 -3.71 25.29
C GLY A 205 39.22 -2.63 24.30
N ASP A 206 40.23 -2.91 23.47
CA ASP A 206 40.67 -2.01 22.42
C ASP A 206 39.57 -1.84 21.36
N PRO A 207 39.20 -0.60 21.01
CA PRO A 207 38.14 -0.36 20.03
C PRO A 207 38.63 -0.56 18.61
N LEU A 208 37.75 -1.11 17.75
CA LEU A 208 37.99 -1.21 16.32
C LEU A 208 38.38 0.16 15.76
N ARG A 209 39.54 0.23 15.10
CA ARG A 209 40.02 1.49 14.54
C ARG A 209 39.37 1.78 13.19
N GLY A 210 38.44 2.73 13.18
CA GLY A 210 37.69 3.16 12.00
C GLY A 210 36.21 2.77 12.11
N SER A 211 35.48 2.86 11.01
CA SER A 211 34.09 2.40 10.92
C SER A 211 34.03 1.14 10.07
N PHE A 212 33.00 0.32 10.28
CA PHE A 212 32.68 -0.74 9.34
C PHE A 212 32.42 -0.13 7.95
N PRO A 213 32.90 -0.75 6.86
CA PRO A 213 32.56 -0.35 5.51
C PRO A 213 31.03 -0.38 5.28
N ALA A 214 30.54 0.50 4.43
CA ALA A 214 29.11 0.52 4.07
C ALA A 214 28.69 -0.86 3.53
N GLY A 215 27.58 -1.38 4.05
CA GLY A 215 27.02 -2.68 3.67
C GLY A 215 27.65 -3.92 4.33
N SER A 216 28.57 -3.75 5.29
CA SER A 216 29.06 -4.85 6.14
C SER A 216 27.96 -5.46 7.02
N PHE A 217 26.99 -4.69 7.49
CA PHE A 217 25.83 -5.22 8.21
C PHE A 217 24.55 -4.52 7.77
N ALA A 218 23.69 -5.23 7.05
CA ALA A 218 22.47 -4.66 6.50
C ALA A 218 21.26 -5.61 6.59
N ILE A 219 20.07 -5.03 6.69
CA ILE A 219 18.81 -5.76 6.63
C ILE A 219 18.05 -5.28 5.38
N ARG A 220 17.73 -6.21 4.50
CA ARG A 220 16.83 -5.98 3.36
C ARG A 220 15.40 -6.11 3.83
N VAL A 221 14.55 -5.30 3.24
CA VAL A 221 13.10 -5.30 3.45
C VAL A 221 12.48 -5.46 2.07
N GLU A 222 11.66 -6.48 1.92
CA GLU A 222 10.81 -6.75 0.75
C GLU A 222 9.44 -6.14 0.99
N ASP A 223 8.87 -5.61 -0.09
CA ASP A 223 7.66 -4.79 -0.12
C ASP A 223 6.38 -5.54 0.25
N ASP A 224 5.25 -4.84 0.29
CA ASP A 224 3.92 -5.44 0.36
C ASP A 224 2.93 -4.77 -0.59
N MET A 225 2.59 -5.46 -1.67
CA MET A 225 1.74 -4.89 -2.72
C MET A 225 0.24 -4.98 -2.44
N PRO A 226 -0.59 -3.98 -2.82
CA PRO A 226 -2.04 -4.07 -2.71
C PRO A 226 -2.61 -5.20 -3.57
N VAL A 227 -3.57 -5.93 -3.00
CA VAL A 227 -4.30 -7.03 -3.67
C VAL A 227 -5.81 -6.83 -3.65
N LEU A 228 -6.53 -7.59 -4.48
CA LEU A 228 -8.00 -7.56 -4.49
C LEU A 228 -8.57 -8.09 -3.17
N ALA A 229 -9.54 -7.37 -2.60
CA ALA A 229 -10.24 -7.83 -1.40
C ALA A 229 -11.19 -9.01 -1.70
N GLY A 230 -11.34 -9.92 -0.72
CA GLY A 230 -12.29 -11.03 -0.77
C GLY A 230 -11.77 -12.34 -1.37
N GLY A 231 -10.54 -12.34 -1.89
CA GLY A 231 -9.91 -13.52 -2.51
C GLY A 231 -10.69 -14.07 -3.72
N GLU A 232 -10.29 -15.25 -4.22
CA GLU A 232 -10.91 -15.84 -5.42
C GLU A 232 -12.36 -16.32 -5.21
N GLU A 233 -12.77 -16.59 -3.97
CA GLU A 233 -14.03 -17.29 -3.66
C GLU A 233 -15.21 -16.36 -3.33
N ALA A 234 -14.99 -15.07 -3.05
CA ALA A 234 -16.05 -14.11 -2.74
C ALA A 234 -15.72 -12.69 -3.23
N GLN A 235 -16.16 -12.36 -4.44
CA GLN A 235 -16.00 -11.00 -4.99
C GLN A 235 -16.78 -9.97 -4.17
N VAL A 236 -16.08 -9.02 -3.57
CA VAL A 236 -16.68 -7.82 -2.98
C VAL A 236 -17.16 -6.91 -4.09
N ARG A 237 -18.34 -6.32 -3.92
CA ARG A 237 -18.96 -5.43 -4.91
C ARG A 237 -19.45 -4.15 -4.26
N VAL A 238 -19.26 -3.04 -4.96
CA VAL A 238 -19.86 -1.74 -4.70
C VAL A 238 -20.88 -1.48 -5.80
N ALA A 239 -22.12 -1.17 -5.41
CA ALA A 239 -23.18 -0.88 -6.36
C ALA A 239 -24.01 0.34 -5.97
N GLY A 240 -24.55 1.02 -6.97
CA GLY A 240 -25.55 2.09 -6.83
C GLY A 240 -26.76 1.83 -7.72
N GLN A 241 -27.83 2.61 -7.52
CA GLN A 241 -29.02 2.59 -8.36
C GLN A 241 -29.47 4.01 -8.67
N VAL A 242 -29.82 4.23 -9.93
CA VAL A 242 -30.45 5.45 -10.44
C VAL A 242 -31.66 5.07 -11.31
N HIS A 243 -32.48 6.06 -11.63
CA HIS A 243 -33.76 5.87 -12.31
C HIS A 243 -33.91 6.93 -13.40
N GLU A 244 -34.33 6.52 -14.60
CA GLU A 244 -34.58 7.45 -15.71
C GLU A 244 -35.82 8.31 -15.48
N ASP A 245 -36.81 7.82 -14.73
CA ASP A 245 -38.02 8.56 -14.37
C ASP A 245 -37.71 9.88 -13.62
N ALA A 246 -36.57 9.92 -12.93
CA ALA A 246 -36.09 11.08 -12.19
C ALA A 246 -35.41 12.13 -13.06
N LEU A 247 -35.15 11.85 -14.34
CA LEU A 247 -34.66 12.84 -15.30
C LEU A 247 -35.69 13.96 -15.48
N GLY A 248 -35.25 15.14 -15.91
CA GLY A 248 -36.14 16.32 -16.03
C GLY A 248 -37.30 16.16 -17.02
N SER A 249 -37.19 15.19 -17.95
CA SER A 249 -38.23 14.80 -18.90
C SER A 249 -38.91 13.47 -18.55
N GLY A 250 -38.52 12.83 -17.45
CA GLY A 250 -39.06 11.54 -17.02
C GLY A 250 -40.47 11.66 -16.42
N ASN A 251 -41.07 10.51 -16.18
CA ASN A 251 -42.47 10.33 -15.78
C ASN A 251 -42.68 9.98 -14.29
N SER A 252 -41.71 10.30 -13.41
CA SER A 252 -41.64 9.96 -11.97
C SER A 252 -42.92 9.45 -11.26
N GLU A 253 -42.81 8.24 -10.73
CA GLU A 253 -43.86 7.48 -10.02
C GLU A 253 -43.95 7.81 -8.53
N GLY A 254 -43.02 8.58 -7.97
CA GLY A 254 -43.09 9.00 -6.56
C GLY A 254 -41.76 9.34 -5.92
N THR A 255 -41.69 9.15 -4.60
CA THR A 255 -40.50 9.45 -3.81
C THR A 255 -39.55 8.25 -3.81
N GLY A 256 -38.24 8.49 -3.97
CA GLY A 256 -37.21 7.44 -3.88
C GLY A 256 -36.42 7.23 -5.18
N GLN A 257 -36.92 7.77 -6.29
CA GLN A 257 -36.17 7.84 -7.53
C GLN A 257 -35.12 8.95 -7.46
N SER A 258 -33.99 8.70 -8.13
CA SER A 258 -32.83 9.58 -8.11
C SER A 258 -32.05 9.40 -9.40
N VAL A 259 -31.55 10.51 -9.93
CA VAL A 259 -30.54 10.51 -11.00
C VAL A 259 -29.12 10.35 -10.44
N SER A 260 -28.95 10.30 -9.13
CA SER A 260 -27.63 10.26 -8.48
C SER A 260 -27.48 9.07 -7.55
N ALA A 261 -26.30 8.47 -7.58
CA ALA A 261 -25.82 7.47 -6.64
C ALA A 261 -24.43 7.87 -6.14
N SER A 262 -24.14 7.65 -4.86
CA SER A 262 -22.88 8.08 -4.26
C SER A 262 -22.43 7.18 -3.13
N GLY A 263 -21.12 7.01 -3.01
CA GLY A 263 -20.45 6.43 -1.85
C GLY A 263 -19.68 7.50 -1.08
N ALA A 264 -19.72 7.45 0.25
CA ALA A 264 -18.89 8.31 1.10
C ALA A 264 -17.40 7.90 1.01
N ALA A 265 -16.51 8.72 1.58
CA ALA A 265 -15.09 8.38 1.71
C ALA A 265 -14.92 6.96 2.28
N GLY A 266 -14.02 6.19 1.68
CA GLY A 266 -13.74 4.81 2.04
C GLY A 266 -14.68 3.76 1.44
N THR A 267 -15.69 4.14 0.64
CA THR A 267 -16.65 3.16 0.10
C THR A 267 -15.98 2.15 -0.82
N LEU A 268 -15.07 2.59 -1.68
CA LEU A 268 -14.34 1.72 -2.61
C LEU A 268 -13.24 0.90 -1.92
N ASN A 269 -12.80 1.28 -0.71
CA ASN A 269 -11.75 0.56 0.03
C ASN A 269 -12.12 -0.90 0.28
N SER A 270 -13.41 -1.26 0.31
CA SER A 270 -13.81 -2.67 0.45
C SER A 270 -13.39 -3.56 -0.72
N LEU A 271 -12.97 -2.98 -1.86
CA LEU A 271 -12.54 -3.70 -3.05
C LEU A 271 -11.04 -4.06 -3.04
N VAL A 272 -10.24 -3.47 -2.14
CA VAL A 272 -8.78 -3.59 -2.12
C VAL A 272 -8.32 -3.94 -0.70
N ASN A 273 -7.43 -4.92 -0.59
CA ASN A 273 -6.60 -5.07 0.59
C ASN A 273 -5.28 -4.36 0.34
N PHE A 274 -5.05 -3.23 1.01
CA PHE A 274 -3.91 -2.35 0.75
C PHE A 274 -2.63 -2.77 1.49
N GLY A 275 -2.60 -3.96 2.09
CA GLY A 275 -1.41 -4.41 2.80
C GLY A 275 -1.04 -3.59 4.04
N ALA A 276 0.23 -3.67 4.38
CA ALA A 276 0.88 -3.03 5.51
C ALA A 276 1.00 -1.52 5.31
N ASP A 277 1.20 -1.06 4.07
CA ASP A 277 1.31 0.35 3.65
C ASP A 277 0.01 1.12 3.84
N GLY A 278 -1.09 0.38 3.80
CA GLY A 278 -2.41 0.90 4.07
C GLY A 278 -2.98 1.68 2.90
N ALA A 279 -4.15 2.28 3.11
CA ALA A 279 -4.94 2.81 2.00
C ALA A 279 -4.27 4.01 1.32
N GLY A 280 -4.07 3.88 0.01
CA GLY A 280 -3.62 4.95 -0.87
C GLY A 280 -4.77 5.70 -1.53
N SER A 281 -4.77 5.71 -2.86
CA SER A 281 -5.68 6.50 -3.68
C SER A 281 -6.46 5.66 -4.68
N PHE A 282 -7.74 5.99 -4.90
CA PHE A 282 -8.49 5.53 -6.07
C PHE A 282 -8.40 6.52 -7.24
N GLY A 283 -8.55 5.99 -8.45
CA GLY A 283 -8.53 6.77 -9.69
C GLY A 283 -9.35 6.15 -10.81
N LEU A 284 -9.32 6.81 -11.97
CA LEU A 284 -9.91 6.31 -13.21
C LEU A 284 -8.84 6.24 -14.31
N ASP A 285 -8.75 5.10 -14.99
CA ASP A 285 -7.90 4.92 -16.17
C ASP A 285 -8.45 5.70 -17.36
N ILE A 286 -7.55 6.17 -18.22
CA ILE A 286 -7.91 6.81 -19.49
C ILE A 286 -8.36 5.80 -20.55
N ASP A 287 -7.95 4.53 -20.43
CA ASP A 287 -8.41 3.45 -21.29
C ASP A 287 -9.84 3.02 -20.93
N VAL A 288 -10.79 3.54 -21.70
CA VAL A 288 -12.22 3.28 -21.57
C VAL A 288 -12.70 2.08 -22.39
N SER A 289 -11.80 1.23 -22.90
CA SER A 289 -12.16 0.10 -23.77
C SER A 289 -13.16 -0.86 -23.12
N SER A 290 -13.08 -1.04 -21.80
CA SER A 290 -14.03 -1.85 -21.01
C SER A 290 -15.45 -1.27 -21.02
N LEU A 291 -15.60 0.05 -21.00
CA LEU A 291 -16.89 0.74 -21.10
C LEU A 291 -17.44 0.74 -22.54
N VAL A 292 -16.58 0.92 -23.53
CA VAL A 292 -16.97 0.80 -24.95
C VAL A 292 -17.46 -0.61 -25.25
N GLY A 293 -16.81 -1.62 -24.66
CA GLY A 293 -17.19 -3.03 -24.80
C GLY A 293 -18.58 -3.38 -24.27
N GLN A 294 -19.15 -2.57 -23.37
CA GLN A 294 -20.53 -2.76 -22.88
C GLN A 294 -21.60 -2.40 -23.92
N GLY A 295 -21.24 -1.65 -24.96
CA GLY A 295 -22.14 -1.37 -26.09
C GLY A 295 -23.39 -0.55 -25.74
N LEU A 296 -23.33 0.26 -24.67
CA LEU A 296 -24.44 1.12 -24.25
C LEU A 296 -24.75 2.17 -25.32
N THR A 297 -26.03 2.47 -25.49
CA THR A 297 -26.54 3.47 -26.42
C THR A 297 -27.53 4.41 -25.74
N SER A 298 -27.75 5.58 -26.32
CA SER A 298 -28.80 6.53 -25.93
C SER A 298 -29.45 7.06 -27.21
N GLY A 299 -30.75 6.83 -27.38
CA GLY A 299 -31.46 7.19 -28.60
C GLY A 299 -30.92 6.49 -29.85
N GLY A 300 -30.40 5.26 -29.69
CA GLY A 300 -29.75 4.47 -30.73
C GLY A 300 -28.34 4.92 -31.11
N VAL A 301 -27.78 5.91 -30.42
CA VAL A 301 -26.41 6.40 -30.64
C VAL A 301 -25.48 5.80 -29.58
N ALA A 302 -24.40 5.15 -30.01
CA ALA A 302 -23.40 4.59 -29.10
C ALA A 302 -22.76 5.66 -28.21
N LEU A 303 -22.53 5.30 -26.95
CA LEU A 303 -21.84 6.17 -26.02
C LEU A 303 -20.36 6.29 -26.37
N SER A 304 -19.83 7.49 -26.13
CA SER A 304 -18.41 7.82 -26.12
C SER A 304 -18.02 8.27 -24.72
N TYR A 305 -16.83 7.89 -24.27
CA TYR A 305 -16.36 8.15 -22.91
C TYR A 305 -15.09 8.98 -22.95
N SER A 306 -14.96 9.88 -21.99
CA SER A 306 -13.74 10.65 -21.77
C SER A 306 -13.47 10.74 -20.27
N VAL A 307 -12.22 10.46 -19.90
CA VAL A 307 -11.73 10.60 -18.53
C VAL A 307 -10.77 11.78 -18.48
N VAL A 308 -10.98 12.69 -17.54
CA VAL A 308 -10.08 13.83 -17.26
C VAL A 308 -9.87 13.90 -15.75
N GLY A 309 -8.67 13.49 -15.31
CA GLY A 309 -8.44 13.21 -13.89
C GLY A 309 -9.38 12.10 -13.42
N ASN A 310 -10.03 12.26 -12.28
CA ASN A 310 -10.99 11.28 -11.77
C ASN A 310 -12.45 11.58 -12.17
N VAL A 311 -12.66 12.26 -13.30
CA VAL A 311 -13.99 12.56 -13.82
C VAL A 311 -14.18 11.86 -15.16
N LEU A 312 -15.13 10.94 -15.20
CA LEU A 312 -15.59 10.28 -16.42
C LEU A 312 -16.87 10.94 -16.91
N THR A 313 -16.92 11.26 -18.20
CA THR A 313 -18.12 11.76 -18.89
C THR A 313 -18.49 10.81 -20.02
N ALA A 314 -19.73 10.35 -20.04
CA ALA A 314 -20.31 9.58 -21.13
C ALA A 314 -21.23 10.48 -21.97
N SER A 315 -21.13 10.40 -23.30
CA SER A 315 -21.94 11.20 -24.23
C SER A 315 -22.36 10.41 -25.46
N ALA A 316 -23.59 10.62 -25.89
CA ALA A 316 -24.14 10.14 -27.16
C ALA A 316 -24.11 11.30 -28.17
N GLY A 317 -23.15 11.27 -29.10
CA GLY A 317 -22.87 12.42 -29.96
C GLY A 317 -22.45 13.64 -29.13
N SER A 318 -23.24 14.72 -29.17
CA SER A 318 -22.98 15.95 -28.40
C SER A 318 -23.79 16.06 -27.11
N VAL A 319 -24.54 15.02 -26.74
CA VAL A 319 -25.43 15.02 -25.57
C VAL A 319 -24.78 14.21 -24.46
N SER A 320 -24.57 14.82 -23.30
CA SER A 320 -24.08 14.13 -22.11
C SER A 320 -25.16 13.21 -21.54
N VAL A 321 -24.77 11.97 -21.22
CA VAL A 321 -25.68 10.94 -20.74
C VAL A 321 -25.45 10.67 -19.25
N PHE A 322 -24.20 10.56 -18.81
CA PHE A 322 -23.89 10.50 -17.38
C PHE A 322 -22.48 10.99 -17.07
N THR A 323 -22.23 11.21 -15.79
CA THR A 323 -20.89 11.48 -15.24
C THR A 323 -20.63 10.60 -14.03
N LEU A 324 -19.37 10.20 -13.85
CA LEU A 324 -18.86 9.54 -12.65
C LEU A 324 -17.63 10.31 -12.16
N ILE A 325 -17.59 10.59 -10.86
CA ILE A 325 -16.44 11.16 -10.17
C ILE A 325 -15.98 10.15 -9.12
N VAL A 326 -14.67 9.83 -9.11
CA VAL A 326 -14.04 8.99 -8.08
C VAL A 326 -13.12 9.86 -7.22
N GLY A 327 -13.38 9.91 -5.92
CA GLY A 327 -12.49 10.56 -4.97
C GLY A 327 -11.26 9.69 -4.70
N ALA A 328 -10.10 10.33 -4.52
CA ALA A 328 -8.87 9.64 -4.11
C ALA A 328 -9.10 8.83 -2.81
N ASP A 329 -9.93 9.34 -1.91
CA ASP A 329 -10.32 8.69 -0.66
C ASP A 329 -11.31 7.52 -0.80
N GLY A 330 -11.56 7.03 -2.02
CA GLY A 330 -12.50 5.94 -2.30
C GLY A 330 -13.98 6.34 -2.22
N SER A 331 -14.30 7.64 -2.16
CA SER A 331 -15.65 8.12 -2.42
C SER A 331 -16.00 8.07 -3.91
N TYR A 332 -17.29 8.08 -4.24
CA TYR A 332 -17.72 8.25 -5.63
C TYR A 332 -19.03 9.02 -5.72
N SER A 333 -19.24 9.69 -6.85
CA SER A 333 -20.49 10.34 -7.21
C SER A 333 -20.82 10.07 -8.67
N PHE A 334 -21.94 9.40 -8.90
CA PHE A 334 -22.51 9.17 -10.21
C PHE A 334 -23.73 10.07 -10.41
N THR A 335 -23.88 10.65 -11.60
CA THR A 335 -25.07 11.41 -11.99
C THR A 335 -25.49 11.06 -13.41
N LEU A 336 -26.73 10.58 -13.53
CA LEU A 336 -27.45 10.40 -14.78
C LEU A 336 -27.99 11.75 -15.27
N ILE A 337 -27.81 12.02 -16.56
CA ILE A 337 -28.10 13.31 -17.20
C ILE A 337 -29.07 13.13 -18.37
N GLY A 338 -28.96 12.02 -19.08
CA GLY A 338 -29.82 11.63 -20.19
C GLY A 338 -30.16 10.14 -20.14
N PRO A 339 -31.13 9.71 -20.96
CA PRO A 339 -31.62 8.34 -20.97
C PRO A 339 -30.63 7.38 -21.64
N LEU A 340 -30.77 6.10 -21.38
CA LEU A 340 -30.07 4.96 -21.96
C LEU A 340 -31.09 4.07 -22.64
N ASP A 341 -30.69 3.39 -23.71
CA ASP A 341 -31.59 2.45 -24.37
C ASP A 341 -31.60 1.11 -23.62
N HIS A 342 -32.79 0.68 -23.20
CA HIS A 342 -32.99 -0.58 -22.49
C HIS A 342 -33.15 -1.79 -23.43
N PRO A 343 -32.79 -3.01 -22.99
CA PRO A 343 -32.82 -4.23 -23.81
C PRO A 343 -34.18 -4.60 -24.40
N THR A 344 -35.27 -4.37 -23.66
CA THR A 344 -36.64 -4.68 -24.06
C THR A 344 -37.50 -3.43 -24.21
N ALA A 345 -38.60 -3.58 -24.94
CA ALA A 345 -39.56 -2.51 -25.21
C ALA A 345 -40.97 -3.04 -24.95
N ASP A 346 -41.15 -3.69 -23.80
CA ASP A 346 -42.40 -4.32 -23.39
C ASP A 346 -43.23 -3.48 -22.40
N GLY A 347 -42.67 -2.36 -21.94
CA GLY A 347 -43.31 -1.43 -21.02
C GLY A 347 -43.19 -1.86 -19.55
N ASP A 348 -42.25 -2.73 -19.21
CA ASP A 348 -41.89 -3.02 -17.82
C ASP A 348 -41.08 -1.86 -17.21
N ASP A 349 -41.75 -1.05 -16.39
CA ASP A 349 -41.17 0.07 -15.63
C ASP A 349 -40.03 -0.38 -14.69
N GLY A 350 -40.00 -1.66 -14.30
CA GLY A 350 -38.93 -2.21 -13.46
C GLY A 350 -37.70 -2.68 -14.25
N GLU A 351 -37.66 -2.49 -15.57
CA GLU A 351 -36.56 -2.95 -16.40
C GLU A 351 -35.24 -2.29 -15.99
N GLN A 352 -34.19 -3.11 -15.85
CA GLN A 352 -32.84 -2.64 -15.58
C GLN A 352 -31.97 -2.87 -16.81
N LEU A 353 -30.89 -2.09 -16.95
CA LEU A 353 -29.83 -2.42 -17.89
C LEU A 353 -29.31 -3.85 -17.65
N ALA A 354 -28.90 -4.51 -18.73
CA ALA A 354 -28.45 -5.90 -18.70
C ALA A 354 -27.27 -6.12 -17.73
N GLY A 355 -27.21 -7.32 -17.14
CA GLY A 355 -26.10 -7.73 -16.28
C GLY A 355 -26.09 -7.02 -14.92
N VAL A 356 -25.01 -6.29 -14.63
CA VAL A 356 -24.80 -5.58 -13.36
C VAL A 356 -25.16 -4.08 -13.44
N GLY A 357 -25.67 -3.63 -14.59
CA GLY A 357 -25.79 -2.21 -14.93
C GLY A 357 -24.55 -1.71 -15.67
N ILE A 358 -24.21 -0.43 -15.50
CA ILE A 358 -22.99 0.17 -16.04
C ILE A 358 -21.82 -0.28 -15.17
N ASP A 359 -20.90 -1.07 -15.73
CA ASP A 359 -19.74 -1.61 -15.02
C ASP A 359 -18.52 -0.70 -15.17
N PHE A 360 -18.04 -0.14 -14.06
CA PHE A 360 -16.86 0.74 -14.00
C PHE A 360 -15.60 0.01 -13.54
N SER A 361 -15.67 -1.29 -13.25
CA SER A 361 -14.55 -2.07 -12.72
C SER A 361 -13.32 -2.00 -13.62
N GLY A 362 -13.53 -2.06 -14.94
CA GLY A 362 -12.45 -2.06 -15.93
C GLY A 362 -11.82 -0.69 -16.19
N VAL A 363 -12.27 0.38 -15.54
CA VAL A 363 -11.60 1.70 -15.57
C VAL A 363 -11.17 2.16 -14.19
N LEU A 364 -11.48 1.40 -13.13
CA LEU A 364 -11.11 1.76 -11.78
C LEU A 364 -9.64 1.41 -11.52
N THR A 365 -8.90 2.31 -10.90
CA THR A 365 -7.53 2.07 -10.44
C THR A 365 -7.43 2.33 -8.94
N ALA A 366 -6.46 1.70 -8.29
CA ALA A 366 -6.15 1.93 -6.88
C ALA A 366 -4.64 1.83 -6.65
N THR A 367 -4.15 2.59 -5.67
CA THR A 367 -2.81 2.46 -5.09
C THR A 367 -2.91 2.34 -3.57
N ASP A 368 -1.85 1.85 -2.94
CA ASP A 368 -1.66 1.87 -1.49
C ASP A 368 -0.86 3.11 -1.01
N GLY A 369 -0.33 3.02 0.21
CA GLY A 369 0.18 4.14 1.00
C GLY A 369 1.43 4.82 0.45
N ASP A 370 2.36 4.07 -0.14
CA ASP A 370 3.57 4.58 -0.77
C ASP A 370 3.44 4.72 -2.29
N GLY A 371 2.39 4.13 -2.87
CA GLY A 371 1.85 4.49 -4.18
C GLY A 371 1.83 3.35 -5.17
N ASP A 372 2.07 2.14 -4.72
CA ASP A 372 2.09 0.96 -5.54
C ASP A 372 0.71 0.64 -6.12
N PRO A 373 0.63 0.37 -7.43
CA PRO A 373 -0.64 0.11 -8.08
C PRO A 373 -1.14 -1.29 -7.75
N LEU A 374 -2.46 -1.42 -7.55
CA LEU A 374 -3.13 -2.72 -7.49
C LEU A 374 -2.75 -3.57 -8.72
N THR A 375 -2.07 -4.70 -8.49
CA THR A 375 -1.60 -5.57 -9.56
C THR A 375 -2.76 -6.40 -10.11
N GLY A 376 -3.25 -6.04 -11.29
CA GLY A 376 -4.38 -6.67 -11.95
C GLY A 376 -5.54 -5.70 -12.18
N SER A 377 -6.63 -6.19 -12.75
CA SER A 377 -7.85 -5.39 -12.94
C SER A 377 -8.92 -5.82 -11.95
N PHE A 378 -9.75 -4.88 -11.51
CA PHE A 378 -10.95 -5.22 -10.75
C PHE A 378 -11.82 -6.19 -11.56
N PRO A 379 -12.27 -7.31 -10.96
CA PRO A 379 -13.18 -8.24 -11.63
C PRO A 379 -14.46 -7.53 -12.12
N ALA A 380 -15.03 -8.03 -13.22
CA ALA A 380 -16.25 -7.46 -13.78
C ALA A 380 -17.39 -7.39 -12.72
N GLY A 381 -18.02 -6.22 -12.64
CA GLY A 381 -19.06 -5.89 -11.68
C GLY A 381 -18.59 -5.67 -10.24
N SER A 382 -17.29 -5.50 -9.99
CA SER A 382 -16.77 -5.04 -8.69
C SER A 382 -17.29 -3.63 -8.36
N PHE A 383 -17.44 -2.75 -9.35
CA PHE A 383 -18.08 -1.45 -9.19
C PHE A 383 -19.08 -1.19 -10.32
N ALA A 384 -20.37 -1.15 -10.00
CA ALA A 384 -21.42 -0.97 -11.01
C ALA A 384 -22.58 -0.07 -10.58
N ILE A 385 -23.22 0.61 -11.53
CA ILE A 385 -24.42 1.41 -11.30
C ILE A 385 -25.59 0.82 -12.08
N LYS A 386 -26.63 0.42 -11.38
CA LYS A 386 -27.89 0.00 -11.95
C LYS A 386 -28.69 1.22 -12.41
N VAL A 387 -29.34 1.10 -13.56
CA VAL A 387 -30.21 2.11 -14.14
C VAL A 387 -31.55 1.44 -14.42
N GLU A 388 -32.59 1.97 -13.81
CA GLU A 388 -33.99 1.60 -14.03
C GLU A 388 -34.58 2.45 -15.17
N ASP A 389 -35.30 1.78 -16.07
CA ASP A 389 -35.92 2.38 -17.27
C ASP A 389 -37.02 3.39 -16.91
N ASP A 390 -37.34 4.27 -17.86
CA ASP A 390 -38.58 5.06 -17.87
C ASP A 390 -39.48 4.53 -18.97
N VAL A 391 -40.70 4.10 -18.61
CA VAL A 391 -41.68 3.67 -19.62
C VAL A 391 -42.80 4.70 -19.82
N PRO A 392 -43.29 4.88 -21.07
CA PRO A 392 -44.38 5.82 -21.33
C PRO A 392 -45.63 5.53 -20.50
N ARG A 393 -46.03 6.50 -19.66
CA ARG A 393 -47.25 6.39 -18.84
C ARG A 393 -48.42 7.20 -19.39
N VAL A 394 -49.61 6.60 -19.38
CA VAL A 394 -50.85 7.30 -19.75
C VAL A 394 -51.33 8.20 -18.60
N ALA A 395 -51.17 9.51 -18.77
CA ALA A 395 -51.75 10.50 -17.86
C ALA A 395 -53.23 10.74 -18.20
N ILE A 396 -54.14 10.10 -17.48
CA ILE A 396 -55.59 10.33 -17.64
C ILE A 396 -55.99 11.57 -16.83
N SER A 397 -56.20 12.68 -17.53
CA SER A 397 -56.82 13.89 -16.96
C SER A 397 -58.33 13.83 -17.17
N VAL A 398 -59.11 13.88 -16.08
CA VAL A 398 -60.56 14.11 -16.16
C VAL A 398 -60.81 15.47 -16.80
N ASN A 399 -61.35 15.48 -18.01
CA ASN A 399 -61.88 16.71 -18.59
C ASN A 399 -63.10 17.12 -17.74
N SER A 400 -62.96 18.15 -16.91
CA SER A 400 -64.03 18.68 -16.07
C SER A 400 -65.24 19.20 -16.86
N SER A 401 -65.12 19.27 -18.19
CA SER A 401 -66.16 19.69 -19.13
C SER A 401 -66.76 18.52 -19.93
N ALA A 402 -66.39 17.27 -19.66
CA ALA A 402 -67.03 16.11 -20.26
C ALA A 402 -68.47 16.00 -19.75
N VAL A 403 -69.45 16.26 -20.61
CA VAL A 403 -70.88 16.11 -20.32
C VAL A 403 -71.40 14.94 -21.15
N ALA A 404 -71.80 13.86 -20.50
CA ALA A 404 -72.59 12.81 -21.13
C ALA A 404 -74.05 13.26 -21.19
N GLY A 405 -74.62 13.37 -22.39
CA GLY A 405 -76.05 13.57 -22.57
C GLY A 405 -76.76 12.22 -22.59
N LEU A 406 -77.80 12.06 -21.77
CA LEU A 406 -78.76 10.98 -21.95
C LEU A 406 -79.84 11.45 -22.93
N ASP A 407 -80.05 10.71 -24.01
CA ASP A 407 -81.21 10.87 -24.88
C ASP A 407 -82.31 9.88 -24.45
N GLU A 408 -83.33 10.40 -23.78
CA GLU A 408 -84.51 9.65 -23.32
C GLU A 408 -85.54 9.42 -24.46
N SER A 409 -85.24 9.78 -25.72
CA SER A 409 -86.19 9.61 -26.83
C SER A 409 -86.37 8.16 -27.30
N GLY A 410 -85.61 7.21 -26.74
CA GLY A 410 -85.71 5.78 -27.01
C GLY A 410 -86.93 5.11 -26.37
N ALA A 411 -87.58 4.19 -27.09
CA ALA A 411 -88.65 3.37 -26.54
C ALA A 411 -88.13 2.48 -25.39
N SER A 412 -88.96 2.30 -24.34
CA SER A 412 -88.65 1.54 -23.11
C SER A 412 -87.86 0.25 -23.38
N GLY A 413 -86.56 0.28 -23.06
CA GLY A 413 -85.60 -0.81 -23.22
C GLY A 413 -84.26 -0.41 -22.60
N THR A 414 -83.38 -1.38 -22.34
CA THR A 414 -82.07 -1.18 -21.69
C THR A 414 -81.28 -0.04 -22.35
N ALA A 415 -80.90 0.97 -21.55
CA ALA A 415 -80.14 2.12 -22.01
C ALA A 415 -78.82 1.69 -22.65
N THR A 416 -78.60 2.10 -23.90
CA THR A 416 -77.35 1.92 -24.62
C THR A 416 -76.75 3.30 -24.89
N LEU A 417 -75.45 3.45 -24.62
CA LEU A 417 -74.69 4.68 -24.89
C LEU A 417 -74.42 4.78 -26.41
N ASP A 418 -75.02 5.77 -27.07
CA ASP A 418 -74.70 6.15 -28.45
C ASP A 418 -73.86 7.44 -28.44
N THR A 419 -72.67 7.40 -29.03
CA THR A 419 -71.72 8.52 -29.08
C THR A 419 -71.82 9.35 -30.38
N GLY A 420 -72.91 9.19 -31.14
CA GLY A 420 -73.21 9.95 -32.36
C GLY A 420 -73.73 11.39 -32.14
N ALA A 421 -73.54 12.22 -33.17
CA ALA A 421 -73.70 13.69 -33.20
C ALA A 421 -74.87 14.27 -32.38
N VAL A 422 -74.52 15.19 -31.45
CA VAL A 422 -75.44 15.89 -30.55
C VAL A 422 -76.44 16.74 -31.34
N VAL A 423 -77.70 16.30 -31.41
CA VAL A 423 -78.83 17.14 -31.83
C VAL A 423 -79.65 17.49 -30.59
N LYS A 424 -79.83 18.80 -30.34
CA LYS A 424 -80.61 19.31 -29.21
C LYS A 424 -82.10 18.97 -29.38
N GLY A 425 -82.68 18.21 -28.44
CA GLY A 425 -84.13 18.01 -28.31
C GLY A 425 -84.76 19.02 -27.34
N ASN A 426 -85.99 19.47 -27.63
CA ASN A 426 -86.82 20.26 -26.72
C ASN A 426 -87.66 19.32 -25.84
N ASP A 427 -87.52 19.44 -24.52
CA ASP A 427 -88.35 18.75 -23.51
C ASP A 427 -89.54 19.66 -23.13
N PRO A 428 -90.80 19.20 -23.26
CA PRO A 428 -91.98 19.98 -22.91
C PRO A 428 -92.27 20.10 -21.40
N ASP A 429 -91.58 19.36 -20.52
CA ASP A 429 -91.86 19.32 -19.07
C ASP A 429 -90.84 20.08 -18.20
N VAL A 430 -89.82 20.72 -18.78
CA VAL A 430 -88.78 21.44 -18.02
C VAL A 430 -88.59 22.87 -18.53
N SER A 431 -89.25 23.84 -17.88
CA SER A 431 -88.99 25.26 -18.14
C SER A 431 -87.71 25.71 -17.42
N GLY A 432 -86.57 25.72 -18.12
CA GLY A 432 -85.33 26.29 -17.62
C GLY A 432 -84.12 25.91 -18.47
N ALA A 433 -83.17 26.83 -18.67
CA ALA A 433 -81.97 26.65 -19.49
C ALA A 433 -80.88 25.77 -18.81
N GLY A 434 -81.27 24.69 -18.12
CA GLY A 434 -80.37 23.81 -17.39
C GLY A 434 -80.43 22.36 -17.90
N TYR A 435 -79.30 21.66 -17.86
CA TYR A 435 -79.19 20.23 -18.18
C TYR A 435 -80.04 19.39 -17.22
N ILE A 436 -80.84 18.45 -17.74
CA ILE A 436 -81.87 17.71 -16.98
C ILE A 436 -81.29 16.52 -16.20
N SER A 437 -80.08 16.06 -16.55
CA SER A 437 -79.31 15.12 -15.72
C SER A 437 -77.82 15.44 -15.80
N LYS A 438 -77.17 15.52 -14.64
CA LYS A 438 -75.71 15.64 -14.49
C LYS A 438 -75.19 14.32 -13.97
N ALA A 439 -74.61 13.51 -14.85
CA ALA A 439 -73.80 12.38 -14.40
C ALA A 439 -72.41 12.93 -14.03
N SER A 440 -72.06 12.89 -12.75
CA SER A 440 -70.67 13.07 -12.31
C SER A 440 -70.01 11.70 -12.32
N SER A 441 -69.03 11.50 -13.19
CA SER A 441 -68.22 10.29 -13.12
C SER A 441 -67.17 10.43 -12.00
N ASN A 442 -67.11 9.44 -11.10
CA ASN A 442 -66.04 9.33 -10.10
C ASN A 442 -64.79 8.62 -10.66
N GLY A 443 -64.75 8.35 -11.98
CA GLY A 443 -63.62 7.75 -12.68
C GLY A 443 -63.58 8.15 -14.15
N ALA A 444 -62.46 7.91 -14.83
CA ALA A 444 -62.33 8.24 -16.24
C ALA A 444 -63.39 7.50 -17.08
N VAL A 445 -64.09 8.22 -17.96
CA VAL A 445 -64.82 7.59 -19.06
C VAL A 445 -63.80 7.43 -20.18
N VAL A 446 -63.46 6.19 -20.52
CA VAL A 446 -62.55 5.84 -21.63
C VAL A 446 -63.31 5.86 -22.94
#